data_AF-A0A7V4PNR8-F1
#
_entry.id   AF-A0A7V4PNR8-F1
#
_cell.length_a   1.000
_cell.length_b   1.000
_cell.length_c   1.000
_cell.angle_alpha   90.00
_cell.angle_beta   90.00
_cell.angle_gamma   90.00
#
_symmetry.space_group_name_H-M   'P 1'
#
loop_
_entity.id
_entity.type
_entity.pdbx_description
1 polymer ?
#
loop_
_entity_poly.entity_id
_entity_poly.type
_entity_poly.pdbx_seq_one_letter_code
_entity_poly.pdbx_strand_id
1 'polypeptide(L)'
;MDEIQYQKFLTTRICDLELDVEESLGPFLKRLKKELRNHRLLLWPDFYFGNEWGCVNKTISISIPFYYAKNELKELEGEVLKDEEIIKTLRHEVGHAINYGYQLWRRKDWEATFGNFNKKYREGYLSRVNPWSKSYVRHLHYLGDPHYAQKHPDEDWAETFAIWLAPRSNWRERYRTWPNALEKL
;
A
#
# COMPACT_ATOMS: atom_id res chain seq x y z
N MET A 1 26.78 -6.94 -14.11
CA MET A 1 27.19 -5.84 -15.01
C MET A 1 28.71 -5.67 -14.88
N ASP A 2 29.44 -5.39 -15.97
CA ASP A 2 30.87 -5.09 -15.85
C ASP A 2 31.11 -3.69 -15.25
N GLU A 3 32.33 -3.40 -14.82
CA GLU A 3 32.68 -2.15 -14.12
C GLU A 3 32.44 -0.89 -14.99
N ILE A 4 32.65 -1.00 -16.31
CA ILE A 4 32.47 0.10 -17.25
C ILE A 4 30.98 0.41 -17.43
N GLN A 5 30.15 -0.63 -17.60
CA GLN A 5 28.71 -0.51 -17.70
C GLN A 5 28.10 0.06 -16.41
N TYR A 6 28.59 -0.35 -15.25
CA TYR A 6 28.12 0.16 -13.96
C TYR A 6 28.45 1.66 -13.77
N GLN A 7 29.67 2.09 -14.11
CA GLN A 7 30.03 3.51 -14.07
C GLN A 7 29.20 4.34 -15.06
N LYS A 8 28.92 3.81 -16.26
CA LYS A 8 28.03 4.46 -17.23
C LYS A 8 26.62 4.60 -16.66
N PHE A 9 26.10 3.58 -15.99
CA PHE A 9 24.79 3.64 -15.35
C PHE A 9 24.71 4.73 -14.28
N LEU A 10 25.68 4.77 -13.35
CA LEU A 10 25.72 5.78 -12.27
C LEU A 10 25.86 7.23 -12.77
N THR A 11 26.44 7.42 -13.96
CA THR A 11 26.64 8.74 -14.57
C THR A 11 25.53 9.13 -15.56
N THR A 12 24.56 8.25 -15.80
CA THR A 12 23.41 8.53 -16.66
C THR A 12 22.46 9.51 -15.97
N ARG A 13 22.01 10.53 -16.69
CA ARG A 13 21.01 11.47 -16.16
C ARG A 13 19.69 10.74 -15.95
N ILE A 14 18.96 11.08 -14.89
CA ILE A 14 17.68 10.42 -14.58
C ILE A 14 16.68 10.51 -15.76
N CYS A 15 16.64 11.64 -16.48
CA CYS A 15 15.76 11.80 -17.64
C CYS A 15 16.16 10.97 -18.87
N ASP A 16 17.39 10.46 -18.92
CA ASP A 16 17.85 9.56 -19.98
C ASP A 16 17.63 8.09 -19.60
N LEU A 17 17.16 7.82 -18.37
CA LEU A 17 16.71 6.48 -18.00
C LEU A 17 15.34 6.25 -18.62
N GLU A 18 15.19 5.15 -19.35
CA GLU A 18 13.88 4.70 -19.82
C GLU A 18 13.10 4.11 -18.65
N LEU A 19 12.14 4.88 -18.12
CA LEU A 19 11.36 4.53 -16.93
C LEU A 19 9.92 4.17 -17.33
N ASP A 20 9.50 2.94 -17.07
CA ASP A 20 8.12 2.50 -17.27
C ASP A 20 7.66 1.62 -16.09
N VAL A 21 6.69 2.13 -15.33
CA VAL A 21 6.13 1.42 -14.17
C VAL A 21 5.45 0.10 -14.59
N GLU A 22 4.75 0.08 -15.73
CA GLU A 22 4.06 -1.11 -16.23
C GLU A 22 5.04 -2.19 -16.69
N GLU A 23 6.24 -1.79 -17.13
CA GLU A 23 7.34 -2.71 -17.40
C GLU A 23 7.96 -3.23 -16.08
N SER A 24 8.36 -2.32 -15.18
CA SER A 24 9.10 -2.65 -13.97
C SER A 24 8.30 -3.46 -12.93
N LEU A 25 6.99 -3.26 -12.86
CA LEU A 25 6.09 -3.89 -11.89
C LEU A 25 4.95 -4.68 -12.55
N GLY A 26 5.02 -4.92 -13.86
CA GLY A 26 3.97 -5.52 -14.67
C GLY A 26 3.32 -6.78 -14.08
N PRO A 27 4.05 -7.79 -13.56
CA PRO A 27 3.44 -8.95 -12.94
C PRO A 27 2.54 -8.62 -11.74
N PHE A 28 2.97 -7.67 -10.89
CA PHE A 28 2.21 -7.25 -9.71
C PHE A 28 1.00 -6.40 -10.09
N LEU A 29 1.15 -5.47 -11.03
CA LEU A 29 0.05 -4.65 -11.52
C LEU A 29 -1.01 -5.48 -12.24
N LYS A 30 -0.61 -6.47 -13.06
CA LYS A 30 -1.54 -7.42 -13.68
C LYS A 30 -2.30 -8.24 -12.63
N ARG A 31 -1.62 -8.70 -11.57
CA ARG A 31 -2.26 -9.42 -10.45
C ARG A 31 -3.27 -8.53 -9.74
N LEU A 32 -2.88 -7.31 -9.38
CA LEU A 32 -3.73 -6.33 -8.71
C LEU A 32 -4.96 -5.97 -9.54
N LYS A 33 -4.76 -5.71 -10.85
CA LYS A 33 -5.84 -5.43 -11.80
C LYS A 33 -6.85 -6.57 -11.87
N LYS A 34 -6.40 -7.83 -11.81
CA LYS A 34 -7.28 -8.99 -11.75
C LYS A 34 -8.06 -9.04 -10.42
N GLU A 35 -7.41 -8.77 -9.29
CA GLU A 35 -8.04 -8.75 -7.97
C GLU A 35 -9.14 -7.68 -7.91
N LEU A 36 -8.87 -6.45 -8.36
CA LEU A 36 -9.86 -5.38 -8.43
C LEU A 36 -11.05 -5.74 -9.33
N ARG A 37 -10.80 -6.30 -10.52
CA ARG A 37 -11.85 -6.74 -11.44
C ARG A 37 -12.75 -7.82 -10.85
N ASN A 38 -12.19 -8.77 -10.11
CA ASN A 38 -12.97 -9.82 -9.44
C ASN A 38 -13.95 -9.24 -8.41
N HIS A 39 -13.58 -8.10 -7.80
CA HIS A 39 -14.43 -7.36 -6.86
C HIS A 39 -15.25 -6.24 -7.53
N ARG A 40 -15.29 -6.20 -8.88
CA ARG A 40 -16.02 -5.21 -9.68
C ARG A 40 -15.62 -3.76 -9.40
N LEU A 41 -14.38 -3.53 -8.99
CA LEU A 41 -13.82 -2.19 -8.82
C LEU A 41 -13.26 -1.70 -10.16
N LEU A 42 -13.76 -0.55 -10.63
CA LEU A 42 -13.41 0.02 -11.93
C LEU A 42 -12.25 1.04 -11.87
N LEU A 43 -12.02 1.62 -10.70
CA LEU A 43 -10.98 2.63 -10.50
C LEU A 43 -9.60 1.97 -10.64
N TRP A 44 -8.79 2.54 -11.52
CA TRP A 44 -7.37 2.21 -11.67
C TRP A 44 -6.53 3.43 -11.30
N PRO A 45 -5.64 3.33 -10.31
CA PRO A 45 -4.76 4.43 -9.91
C PRO A 45 -3.75 4.83 -10.98
N ASP A 46 -3.25 6.06 -10.89
CA ASP A 46 -2.12 6.54 -11.67
C ASP A 46 -0.82 6.21 -10.91
N PHE A 47 -0.03 5.28 -11.42
CA PHE A 47 1.23 4.87 -10.80
C PHE A 47 2.41 5.67 -11.36
N TYR A 48 3.30 6.13 -10.49
CA TYR A 48 4.49 6.88 -10.88
C TYR A 48 5.67 6.60 -9.95
N PHE A 49 6.90 6.87 -10.42
CA PHE A 49 8.09 6.76 -9.59
C PHE A 49 8.28 8.00 -8.70
N GLY A 50 8.50 7.78 -7.42
CA GLY A 50 8.79 8.79 -6.40
C GLY A 50 9.78 8.28 -5.37
N ASN A 51 9.81 8.90 -4.18
CA ASN A 51 10.80 8.57 -3.16
C ASN A 51 10.40 7.34 -2.32
N GLU A 52 9.11 7.20 -2.04
CA GLU A 52 8.57 6.17 -1.15
C GLU A 52 7.25 5.60 -1.69
N TRP A 53 6.80 4.48 -1.12
CA TRP A 53 5.46 3.98 -1.37
C TRP A 53 4.44 4.92 -0.73
N GLY A 54 3.38 5.26 -1.46
CA GLY A 54 2.31 6.07 -0.87
C GLY A 54 1.28 6.55 -1.88
N CYS A 55 0.02 6.58 -1.47
CA CYS A 55 -1.03 7.28 -2.18
C CYS A 55 -1.02 8.77 -1.83
N VAL A 56 -0.99 9.65 -2.83
CA VAL A 56 -1.05 11.09 -2.61
C VAL A 56 -2.42 11.46 -2.02
N ASN A 57 -2.38 12.12 -0.87
CA ASN A 57 -3.56 12.46 -0.07
C ASN A 57 -4.71 13.03 -0.92
N LYS A 58 -5.89 12.39 -0.84
CA LYS A 58 -7.13 12.77 -1.55
C LYS A 58 -7.02 12.76 -3.08
N THR A 59 -6.10 12.00 -3.64
CA THR A 59 -5.99 11.76 -5.10
C THR A 59 -6.07 10.26 -5.41
N ILE A 60 -5.81 9.88 -6.66
CA ILE A 60 -5.68 8.46 -7.05
C ILE A 60 -4.26 8.13 -7.51
N SER A 61 -3.29 8.99 -7.23
CA SER A 61 -1.91 8.80 -7.66
C SER A 61 -1.13 8.02 -6.60
N ILE A 62 -0.43 6.97 -7.02
CA ILE A 62 0.35 6.09 -6.15
C ILE A 62 1.83 6.20 -6.53
N SER A 63 2.63 6.67 -5.58
CA SER A 63 4.08 6.70 -5.64
C SER A 63 4.64 5.29 -5.42
N ILE A 64 5.59 4.93 -6.27
CA ILE A 64 6.42 3.73 -6.18
C ILE A 64 7.86 4.22 -5.99
N PRO A 65 8.64 3.67 -5.04
CA PRO A 65 10.03 4.07 -4.89
C PRO A 65 10.82 3.92 -6.20
N PHE A 66 11.57 4.97 -6.55
CA PHE A 66 12.29 5.08 -7.81
C PHE A 66 13.24 3.91 -8.07
N TYR A 67 13.79 3.30 -7.01
CA TYR A 67 14.66 2.16 -7.14
C TYR A 67 13.97 0.92 -7.73
N TYR A 68 12.63 0.86 -7.80
CA TYR A 68 11.93 -0.19 -8.53
C TYR A 68 12.01 -0.05 -10.06
N ALA A 69 12.43 1.10 -10.59
CA ALA A 69 12.40 1.37 -12.03
C ALA A 69 13.34 0.46 -12.84
N LYS A 70 14.49 0.09 -12.27
CA LYS A 70 15.51 -0.76 -12.91
C LYS A 70 16.09 -1.74 -11.89
N ASN A 71 16.58 -2.90 -12.35
CA ASN A 71 17.15 -3.91 -11.45
C ASN A 71 18.44 -3.40 -10.78
N GLU A 72 19.25 -2.65 -11.53
CA GLU A 72 20.47 -2.01 -11.06
C GLU A 72 20.20 -1.05 -9.89
N LEU A 73 19.06 -0.35 -9.88
CA LEU A 73 18.67 0.51 -8.76
C LEU A 73 18.24 -0.29 -7.53
N LYS A 74 17.57 -1.44 -7.71
CA LYS A 74 17.22 -2.34 -6.60
C LYS A 74 18.47 -2.91 -5.95
N GLU A 75 19.47 -3.26 -6.75
CA GLU A 75 20.77 -3.74 -6.26
C GLU A 75 21.50 -2.65 -5.45
N LEU A 76 21.42 -1.40 -5.90
CA LEU A 76 21.99 -0.24 -5.19
C LEU A 76 21.30 0.06 -3.86
N GLU A 77 19.97 -0.03 -3.81
CA GLU A 77 19.20 0.17 -2.58
C GLU A 77 19.53 -0.90 -1.53
N GLY A 78 19.80 -2.13 -1.97
CA GLY A 78 20.21 -3.25 -1.12
C GLY A 78 19.08 -3.88 -0.30
N GLU A 79 18.10 -3.10 0.15
CA GLU A 79 16.94 -3.55 0.92
C GLU A 79 15.65 -3.32 0.13
N VAL A 80 15.25 -4.31 -0.68
CA VAL A 80 13.99 -4.29 -1.44
C VAL A 80 12.96 -5.25 -0.87
N LEU A 81 11.67 -4.90 -1.04
CA LEU A 81 10.55 -5.75 -0.64
C LEU A 81 10.54 -7.02 -1.50
N LYS A 82 10.20 -8.14 -0.87
CA LYS A 82 9.90 -9.40 -1.57
C LYS A 82 8.62 -9.26 -2.40
N ASP A 83 8.44 -10.14 -3.37
CA ASP A 83 7.25 -10.15 -4.25
C ASP A 83 5.90 -10.10 -3.51
N GLU A 84 5.75 -10.90 -2.44
CA GLU A 84 4.52 -10.91 -1.63
C GLU A 84 4.37 -9.64 -0.78
N GLU A 85 5.46 -8.95 -0.51
CA GLU A 85 5.49 -7.69 0.22
C GLU A 85 5.09 -6.53 -0.70
N ILE A 86 5.58 -6.51 -1.95
CA ILE A 86 5.18 -5.56 -2.98
C ILE A 86 3.66 -5.60 -3.21
N ILE A 87 3.07 -6.79 -3.41
CA ILE A 87 1.63 -6.90 -3.65
C ILE A 87 0.82 -6.50 -2.41
N LYS A 88 1.34 -6.74 -1.20
CA LYS A 88 0.70 -6.28 0.04
C LYS A 88 0.66 -4.76 0.09
N THR A 89 1.78 -4.10 -0.17
CA THR A 89 1.89 -2.63 -0.21
C THR A 89 0.97 -2.05 -1.27
N LEU A 90 1.00 -2.59 -2.50
CA LEU A 90 0.10 -2.14 -3.57
C LEU A 90 -1.38 -2.22 -3.18
N ARG A 91 -1.85 -3.32 -2.56
CA ARG A 91 -3.25 -3.42 -2.11
C ARG A 91 -3.61 -2.35 -1.08
N HIS A 92 -2.68 -2.03 -0.18
CA HIS A 92 -2.85 -0.99 0.83
C HIS A 92 -2.97 0.38 0.15
N GLU A 93 -2.03 0.75 -0.73
CA GLU A 93 -2.07 2.04 -1.43
C GLU A 93 -3.29 2.20 -2.33
N VAL A 94 -3.72 1.12 -2.99
CA VAL A 94 -4.98 1.13 -3.75
C VAL A 94 -6.19 1.30 -2.82
N GLY A 95 -6.14 0.80 -1.58
CA GLY A 95 -7.15 1.07 -0.57
C GLY A 95 -7.35 2.55 -0.31
N HIS A 96 -6.26 3.31 -0.19
CA HIS A 96 -6.33 4.77 -0.11
C HIS A 96 -6.90 5.40 -1.38
N ALA A 97 -6.38 5.03 -2.56
CA ALA A 97 -6.86 5.56 -3.83
C ALA A 97 -8.38 5.32 -4.03
N ILE A 98 -8.88 4.16 -3.63
CA ILE A 98 -10.31 3.82 -3.64
C ILE A 98 -11.09 4.68 -2.63
N ASN A 99 -10.56 4.86 -1.42
CA ASN A 99 -11.17 5.73 -0.40
C ASN A 99 -11.37 7.14 -0.95
N TYR A 100 -10.32 7.67 -1.58
CA TYR A 100 -10.27 9.04 -2.08
C TYR A 100 -11.11 9.22 -3.34
N GLY A 101 -10.94 8.35 -4.34
CA GLY A 101 -11.63 8.44 -5.62
C GLY A 101 -13.15 8.35 -5.51
N TYR A 102 -13.66 7.48 -4.63
CA TYR A 102 -15.10 7.40 -4.35
C TYR A 102 -15.56 8.27 -3.17
N GLN A 103 -14.64 9.02 -2.56
CA GLN A 103 -14.91 9.86 -1.39
C GLN A 103 -15.58 9.13 -0.22
N LEU A 104 -15.22 7.86 0.01
CA LEU A 104 -15.86 7.02 1.04
C LEU A 104 -15.65 7.61 2.43
N TRP A 105 -14.48 8.20 2.68
CA TRP A 105 -14.14 8.93 3.91
C TRP A 105 -15.10 10.06 4.31
N ARG A 106 -15.97 10.52 3.40
CA ARG A 106 -17.00 11.54 3.70
C ARG A 106 -18.31 10.93 4.22
N ARG A 107 -18.48 9.61 4.11
CA ARG A 107 -19.73 8.95 4.48
C ARG A 107 -19.80 8.78 6.00
N LYS A 108 -21.01 8.91 6.55
CA LYS A 108 -21.25 8.77 7.99
C LYS A 108 -20.99 7.35 8.50
N ASP A 109 -21.28 6.34 7.70
CA ASP A 109 -20.99 4.94 8.03
C ASP A 109 -19.48 4.68 8.07
N TRP A 110 -18.73 5.23 7.12
CA TRP A 110 -17.27 5.16 7.15
C TRP A 110 -16.69 5.79 8.43
N GLU A 111 -17.14 6.99 8.80
CA GLU A 111 -16.67 7.64 10.04
C GLU A 111 -17.09 6.87 11.30
N ALA A 112 -18.28 6.25 11.30
CA ALA A 112 -18.72 5.40 12.41
C ALA A 112 -17.86 4.13 12.55
N THR A 113 -17.37 3.56 11.44
CA THR A 113 -16.56 2.33 11.44
C THR A 113 -15.09 2.58 11.73
N PHE A 114 -14.47 3.60 11.11
CA PHE A 114 -13.02 3.83 11.17
C PHE A 114 -12.63 5.02 12.07
N GLY A 115 -13.57 5.92 12.35
CA GLY A 115 -13.36 7.16 13.10
C GLY A 115 -13.13 8.39 12.22
N ASN A 116 -12.82 9.52 12.84
CA ASN A 116 -12.71 10.81 12.16
C ASN A 116 -11.51 10.87 11.19
N PHE A 117 -11.79 10.92 9.89
CA PHE A 117 -10.80 11.04 8.83
C PHE A 117 -9.90 12.29 8.95
N ASN A 118 -10.41 13.41 9.48
CA ASN A 118 -9.66 14.66 9.58
C ASN A 118 -8.76 14.72 10.83
N LYS A 119 -8.61 13.61 11.54
CA LYS A 119 -7.66 13.52 12.65
C LYS A 119 -6.25 13.83 12.13
N LYS A 120 -5.49 14.63 12.87
CA LYS A 120 -4.09 14.88 12.50
C LYS A 120 -3.31 13.57 12.54
N TYR A 121 -2.54 13.30 11.49
CA TYR A 121 -1.47 12.32 11.53
C TYR A 121 -0.50 12.69 12.65
N ARG A 122 -0.12 11.69 13.45
CA ARG A 122 0.73 11.90 14.63
C ARG A 122 2.08 11.28 14.39
N GLU A 123 3.12 12.08 14.60
CA GLU A 123 4.48 11.57 14.77
C GLU A 123 4.53 10.69 16.02
N GLY A 124 5.33 9.61 15.98
CA GLY A 124 5.52 8.72 17.12
C GLY A 124 4.27 7.95 17.56
N TYR A 125 3.38 7.60 16.63
CA TYR A 125 2.11 6.92 16.93
C TYR A 125 2.28 5.61 17.73
N LEU A 126 3.41 4.91 17.56
CA LEU A 126 3.76 3.68 18.26
C LEU A 126 3.71 3.79 19.79
N SER A 127 3.93 4.98 20.35
CA SER A 127 3.80 5.20 21.81
C SER A 127 2.36 5.08 22.33
N ARG A 128 1.36 5.06 21.45
CA ARG A 128 -0.07 5.12 21.77
C ARG A 128 -0.88 3.95 21.24
N VAL A 129 -0.25 3.06 20.47
CA VAL A 129 -0.94 1.86 20.00
C VAL A 129 -1.20 0.93 21.18
N ASN A 130 -2.25 0.12 21.09
CA ASN A 130 -2.47 -1.00 21.98
C ASN A 130 -2.09 -2.28 21.23
N PRO A 131 -0.92 -2.89 21.53
CA PRO A 131 -0.46 -4.10 20.88
C PRO A 131 -1.40 -5.31 20.98
N TRP A 132 -2.22 -5.35 22.02
CA TRP A 132 -3.17 -6.43 22.31
C TRP A 132 -4.58 -6.15 21.77
N SER A 133 -4.78 -5.01 21.11
CA SER A 133 -6.07 -4.67 20.51
C SER A 133 -6.47 -5.67 19.44
N LYS A 134 -7.72 -6.12 19.54
CA LYS A 134 -8.40 -6.96 18.53
C LYS A 134 -9.36 -6.16 17.64
N SER A 135 -9.28 -4.83 17.70
CA SER A 135 -10.14 -3.94 16.90
C SER A 135 -9.57 -3.57 15.53
N TYR A 136 -8.35 -4.02 15.23
CA TYR A 136 -7.64 -3.63 14.02
C TYR A 136 -7.08 -4.87 13.33
N VAL A 137 -7.16 -4.89 12.01
CA VAL A 137 -6.51 -5.94 11.22
C VAL A 137 -4.99 -5.78 11.22
N ARG A 138 -4.27 -6.79 10.74
CA ARG A 138 -2.80 -6.80 10.63
C ARG A 138 -2.37 -7.25 9.24
N HIS A 139 -2.26 -6.30 8.32
CA HIS A 139 -1.84 -6.51 6.92
C HIS A 139 -0.35 -6.22 6.72
N LEU A 140 0.09 -4.97 6.92
CA LEU A 140 1.49 -4.52 6.83
C LEU A 140 2.25 -4.57 8.16
N HIS A 141 1.65 -5.12 9.22
CA HIS A 141 2.20 -5.17 10.58
C HIS A 141 3.66 -5.67 10.69
N TYR A 142 4.15 -6.48 9.75
CA TYR A 142 5.52 -7.05 9.75
C TYR A 142 6.42 -6.51 8.62
N LEU A 143 5.96 -5.51 7.87
CA LEU A 143 6.59 -5.00 6.63
C LEU A 143 7.09 -3.55 6.81
N GLY A 144 6.89 -2.98 8.00
CA GLY A 144 7.21 -1.61 8.36
C GLY A 144 6.88 -1.39 9.83
N ASP A 145 6.35 -0.21 10.17
CA ASP A 145 5.98 0.07 11.55
C ASP A 145 4.84 -0.86 12.03
N PRO A 146 4.97 -1.48 13.22
CA PRO A 146 3.95 -2.36 13.74
C PRO A 146 2.67 -1.58 14.05
N HIS A 147 1.56 -2.32 14.09
CA HIS A 147 0.23 -1.79 14.42
C HIS A 147 -0.23 -0.65 13.50
N TYR A 148 0.15 -0.70 12.22
CA TYR A 148 -0.07 0.35 11.24
C TYR A 148 -1.53 0.83 11.14
N ALA A 149 -2.50 -0.09 11.16
CA ALA A 149 -3.93 0.22 11.21
C ALA A 149 -4.37 1.13 12.38
N GLN A 150 -3.58 1.23 13.46
CA GLN A 150 -3.88 2.10 14.61
C GLN A 150 -3.33 3.53 14.45
N LYS A 151 -2.51 3.78 13.42
CA LYS A 151 -1.86 5.08 13.18
C LYS A 151 -2.89 6.17 12.89
N HIS A 152 -3.84 5.90 12.01
CA HIS A 152 -4.86 6.85 11.58
C HIS A 152 -6.09 6.11 11.01
N PRO A 153 -7.33 6.65 11.10
CA PRO A 153 -8.53 6.02 10.54
C PRO A 153 -8.42 5.63 9.06
N ASP A 154 -7.69 6.42 8.28
CA ASP A 154 -7.44 6.12 6.87
C ASP A 154 -6.52 4.89 6.66
N GLU A 155 -5.58 4.67 7.57
CA GLU A 155 -4.68 3.49 7.58
C GLU A 155 -5.46 2.23 7.98
N ASP A 156 -6.38 2.36 8.94
CA ASP A 156 -7.30 1.28 9.34
C ASP A 156 -8.18 0.85 8.16
N TRP A 157 -8.67 1.82 7.38
CA TRP A 157 -9.37 1.54 6.13
C TRP A 157 -8.49 0.82 5.11
N ALA A 158 -7.30 1.36 4.80
CA ALA A 158 -6.42 0.78 3.79
C ALA A 158 -5.94 -0.63 4.13
N GLU A 159 -5.60 -0.89 5.39
CA GLU A 159 -5.26 -2.22 5.91
C GLU A 159 -6.45 -3.20 5.80
N THR A 160 -7.65 -2.74 6.16
CA THR A 160 -8.90 -3.53 6.09
C THR A 160 -9.23 -3.88 4.64
N PHE A 161 -9.21 -2.87 3.75
CA PHE A 161 -9.45 -3.04 2.32
C PHE A 161 -8.47 -4.04 1.70
N ALA A 162 -7.18 -3.94 2.04
CA ALA A 162 -6.16 -4.81 1.49
C ALA A 162 -6.37 -6.29 1.86
N ILE A 163 -6.83 -6.57 3.09
CA ILE A 163 -7.17 -7.94 3.53
C ILE A 163 -8.43 -8.45 2.85
N TRP A 164 -9.45 -7.60 2.70
CA TRP A 164 -10.70 -7.94 2.02
C TRP A 164 -10.49 -8.24 0.53
N LEU A 165 -9.64 -7.44 -0.14
CA LEU A 165 -9.32 -7.60 -1.56
C LEU A 165 -8.45 -8.83 -1.84
N ALA A 166 -7.55 -9.19 -0.90
CA ALA A 166 -6.61 -10.26 -1.10
C ALA A 166 -7.32 -11.62 -1.31
N PRO A 167 -7.04 -12.33 -2.43
CA PRO A 167 -7.68 -13.60 -2.70
C PRO A 167 -7.25 -14.66 -1.68
N ARG A 168 -8.19 -15.50 -1.25
CA ARG A 168 -7.94 -16.59 -0.29
C ARG A 168 -7.32 -16.14 1.03
N SER A 169 -7.55 -14.89 1.45
CA SER A 169 -7.03 -14.39 2.73
C SER A 169 -7.68 -15.06 3.95
N ASN A 170 -8.75 -15.84 3.75
CA ASN A 170 -9.50 -16.55 4.80
C ASN A 170 -9.81 -15.66 6.00
N TRP A 171 -10.06 -14.37 5.73
CA TRP A 171 -10.14 -13.34 6.75
C TRP A 171 -11.24 -13.62 7.77
N ARG A 172 -12.35 -14.25 7.35
CA ARG A 172 -13.45 -14.67 8.24
C ARG A 172 -12.96 -15.58 9.35
N GLU A 173 -12.17 -16.60 9.01
CA GLU A 173 -11.62 -17.54 9.97
C GLU A 173 -10.50 -16.88 10.79
N ARG A 174 -9.60 -16.15 10.11
CA ARG A 174 -8.45 -15.49 10.75
C ARG A 174 -8.86 -14.48 11.83
N TYR A 175 -9.93 -13.71 11.59
CA TYR A 175 -10.41 -12.67 12.50
C TYR A 175 -11.66 -13.08 13.31
N ARG A 176 -12.07 -14.35 13.30
CA ARG A 176 -13.29 -14.80 14.01
C ARG A 176 -13.31 -14.50 15.51
N THR A 177 -12.14 -14.40 16.14
CA THR A 177 -12.01 -14.08 17.57
C THR A 177 -11.74 -12.59 17.84
N TRP A 178 -11.86 -11.75 16.80
CA TRP A 178 -11.55 -10.32 16.76
C TRP A 178 -12.78 -9.56 16.25
N PRO A 179 -13.88 -9.52 17.04
CA PRO A 179 -15.20 -9.11 16.55
C PRO A 179 -15.18 -7.71 15.92
N ASN A 180 -14.50 -6.75 16.53
CA ASN A 180 -14.40 -5.37 16.05
C ASN A 180 -13.60 -5.23 14.75
N ALA A 181 -12.58 -6.07 14.53
CA ALA A 181 -11.85 -6.08 13.25
C ALA A 181 -12.67 -6.83 12.17
N LEU A 182 -13.37 -7.88 12.57
CA LEU A 182 -14.22 -8.67 11.68
C LEU A 182 -15.43 -7.89 11.17
N GLU A 183 -16.03 -7.02 12.00
CA GLU A 183 -17.15 -6.16 11.61
C GLU A 183 -16.80 -5.24 10.42
N LYS A 184 -15.52 -4.92 10.24
CA LYS A 184 -15.03 -4.08 9.14
C LYS A 184 -14.81 -4.84 7.81
N LEU A 185 -14.80 -6.18 7.83
CA LEU A 185 -14.42 -7.08 6.73
C LEU A 185 -15.63 -7.79 6.08
#